data_AF-A0A8J3CP15-F1
#
_entry.id   AF-A0A8J3CP15-F1
#
_cell.length_a   1.000
_cell.length_b   1.000
_cell.length_c   1.000
_cell.angle_alpha   90.00
_cell.angle_beta   90.00
_cell.angle_gamma   90.00
#
_symmetry.space_group_name_H-M   'P 1'
#
loop_
_entity.id
_entity.type
_entity.pdbx_description
1 polymer ?
#
loop_
_entity_poly.entity_id
_entity_poly.type
_entity_poly.pdbx_seq_one_letter_code
_entity_poly.pdbx_strand_id
1 'polypeptide(L)'
;MQKGLVNYKGAKGGEMKTCDLKIQDPANDKKAVGYRMDMKTGKIEGPIPVEISVSGDAESFKLSDVVYPVSGIDYAAIQKNIDTLKPKMDEKYSVYQVSGIRMDSNLSTGKPQILVHIDGKLKANDVSKNILLTLSPDGKKY
;
A
#
# COMPACT_ATOMS: atom_id res chain seq x y z
N MET A 1 -6.23 -4.57 -19.01
CA MET A 1 -5.67 -4.87 -17.68
C MET A 1 -5.97 -3.69 -16.76
N GLN A 2 -6.46 -3.94 -15.55
CA GLN A 2 -6.96 -2.92 -14.62
C GLN A 2 -5.81 -2.37 -13.76
N LYS A 3 -5.65 -1.03 -13.72
CA LYS A 3 -4.57 -0.34 -13.00
C LYS A 3 -5.10 0.34 -11.73
N GLY A 4 -4.38 0.27 -10.62
CA GLY A 4 -4.80 0.80 -9.33
C GLY A 4 -3.75 0.90 -8.22
N LEU A 5 -4.11 1.54 -7.12
CA LEU A 5 -3.37 1.69 -5.86
C LEU A 5 -4.06 0.87 -4.77
N VAL A 6 -3.33 -0.02 -4.10
CA VAL A 6 -3.84 -0.81 -2.96
C VAL A 6 -3.32 -0.22 -1.65
N ASN A 7 -4.22 0.00 -0.68
CA ASN A 7 -3.91 0.46 0.66
C ASN A 7 -4.52 -0.48 1.70
N TYR A 8 -3.69 -1.05 2.55
CA TYR A 8 -4.12 -1.86 3.68
C TYR A 8 -4.03 -1.05 4.97
N LYS A 9 -5.10 -1.02 5.77
CA LYS A 9 -5.10 -0.40 7.11
C LYS A 9 -5.26 -1.47 8.20
N GLY A 10 -4.24 -1.62 9.02
CA GLY A 10 -4.27 -2.46 10.22
C GLY A 10 -4.86 -1.75 11.44
N ALA A 11 -5.24 -2.53 12.45
CA ALA A 11 -5.62 -2.04 13.77
C ALA A 11 -4.57 -2.38 14.85
N LYS A 12 -4.77 -1.88 16.08
CA LYS A 12 -4.03 -2.35 17.27
C LYS A 12 -4.12 -3.90 17.33
N GLY A 13 -2.97 -4.58 17.30
CA GLY A 13 -2.86 -6.05 17.29
C GLY A 13 -2.42 -6.67 15.97
N GLY A 14 -2.30 -5.91 14.88
CA GLY A 14 -1.76 -6.39 13.60
C GLY A 14 -2.80 -7.03 12.68
N GLU A 15 -4.05 -7.07 13.14
CA GLU A 15 -5.16 -7.55 12.34
C GLU A 15 -5.47 -6.52 11.24
N MET A 16 -5.34 -6.96 9.98
CA MET A 16 -5.78 -6.20 8.82
C MET A 16 -7.31 -6.10 8.87
N LYS A 17 -7.85 -4.89 9.07
CA LYS A 17 -9.31 -4.71 9.14
C LYS A 17 -9.92 -4.41 7.78
N THR A 18 -9.21 -3.64 6.96
CA THR A 18 -9.74 -3.17 5.68
C THR A 18 -8.68 -3.14 4.60
N CYS A 19 -9.08 -3.51 3.40
CA CYS A 19 -8.30 -3.36 2.17
C CYS A 19 -9.01 -2.35 1.26
N ASP A 20 -8.36 -1.22 0.99
CA ASP A 20 -8.84 -0.21 0.06
C ASP A 20 -8.10 -0.37 -1.29
N LEU A 21 -8.83 -0.60 -2.38
CA LEU A 21 -8.32 -0.69 -3.74
C LEU A 21 -8.86 0.50 -4.54
N LYS A 22 -7.99 1.37 -5.05
CA LYS A 22 -8.36 2.43 -5.99
C LYS A 22 -7.93 2.01 -7.38
N ILE A 23 -8.78 2.10 -8.38
CA ILE A 23 -8.47 1.73 -9.77
C ILE A 23 -8.90 2.82 -10.73
N GLN A 24 -8.31 2.84 -11.93
CA GLN A 24 -8.84 3.61 -13.05
C GLN A 24 -10.24 3.10 -13.39
N ASP A 25 -11.20 4.03 -13.52
CA ASP A 25 -12.58 3.73 -13.86
C ASP A 25 -12.63 3.14 -15.29
N PRO A 26 -13.14 1.91 -15.47
CA PRO A 26 -13.27 1.31 -16.80
C PRO A 26 -14.16 2.12 -17.76
N ALA A 27 -15.08 2.93 -17.23
CA ALA A 27 -15.99 3.75 -18.02
C ALA A 27 -15.44 5.15 -18.33
N ASN A 28 -14.40 5.61 -17.61
CA ASN A 28 -13.80 6.92 -17.82
C ASN A 28 -12.31 6.91 -17.45
N ASP A 29 -11.46 6.95 -18.46
CA ASP A 29 -10.01 6.87 -18.31
C ASP A 29 -9.38 8.05 -17.52
N LYS A 30 -10.13 9.14 -17.31
CA LYS A 30 -9.72 10.29 -16.49
C LYS A 30 -10.19 10.21 -15.03
N LYS A 31 -10.98 9.19 -14.67
CA LYS A 31 -11.51 9.02 -13.31
C LYS A 31 -10.92 7.79 -12.63
N ALA A 32 -10.86 7.85 -11.31
CA ALA A 32 -10.55 6.70 -10.48
C ALA A 32 -11.71 6.40 -9.54
N VAL A 33 -11.88 5.12 -9.23
CA VAL A 33 -12.88 4.63 -8.28
C VAL A 33 -12.21 3.75 -7.23
N GLY A 34 -12.68 3.85 -6.00
CA GLY A 34 -12.26 3.08 -4.85
C GLY A 34 -13.23 1.94 -4.55
N TYR A 35 -12.66 0.84 -4.09
CA TYR A 35 -13.35 -0.29 -3.47
C TYR A 35 -12.75 -0.49 -2.10
N ARG A 36 -13.57 -0.80 -1.12
CA ARG A 36 -13.12 -1.14 0.23
C ARG A 36 -13.65 -2.51 0.58
N MET A 37 -12.77 -3.41 1.00
CA MET A 37 -13.14 -4.70 1.55
C MET A 37 -12.96 -4.67 3.06
N ASP A 38 -14.01 -5.03 3.79
CA ASP A 38 -13.89 -5.39 5.21
C ASP A 38 -13.35 -6.81 5.30
N MET A 39 -12.17 -6.97 5.89
CA MET A 39 -11.46 -8.26 5.93
C MET A 39 -12.10 -9.26 6.89
N LYS A 40 -12.91 -8.78 7.85
CA LYS A 40 -13.59 -9.64 8.84
C LYS A 40 -14.85 -10.27 8.25
N THR A 41 -15.57 -9.52 7.42
CA THR A 41 -16.86 -9.92 6.85
C THR A 41 -16.76 -10.30 5.38
N GLY A 42 -15.67 -9.96 4.71
CA GLY A 42 -15.50 -10.11 3.26
C GLY A 42 -16.35 -9.15 2.43
N LYS A 43 -17.12 -8.25 3.07
CA LYS A 43 -18.02 -7.33 2.38
C LYS A 43 -17.21 -6.31 1.59
N ILE A 44 -17.58 -6.11 0.33
CA ILE A 44 -17.00 -5.09 -0.55
C ILE A 44 -17.96 -3.91 -0.66
N GLU A 45 -17.43 -2.70 -0.50
CA GLU A 45 -18.12 -1.42 -0.69
C GLU A 45 -17.47 -0.67 -1.86
N GLY A 46 -18.29 -0.20 -2.80
CA GLY A 46 -17.83 0.51 -4.00
C GLY A 46 -18.78 0.35 -5.20
N PRO A 47 -18.50 1.03 -6.33
CA PRO A 47 -17.40 1.97 -6.52
C PRO A 47 -17.65 3.31 -5.81
N ILE A 48 -16.61 3.84 -5.14
CA ILE A 48 -16.61 5.18 -4.51
C ILE A 48 -15.75 6.10 -5.40
N PRO A 49 -16.26 7.24 -5.88
CA PRO A 49 -15.45 8.19 -6.65
C PRO A 49 -14.19 8.62 -5.89
N VAL A 50 -13.05 8.62 -6.56
CA VAL A 50 -11.79 9.13 -6.02
C VAL A 50 -11.52 10.50 -6.62
N GLU A 51 -11.44 11.51 -5.77
CA GLU A 51 -10.99 12.84 -6.18
C GLU A 51 -9.47 12.84 -6.38
N ILE A 52 -9.05 13.35 -7.53
CA ILE A 52 -7.64 13.52 -7.89
C ILE A 52 -7.42 15.01 -8.12
N SER A 53 -6.60 15.62 -7.28
CA SER A 53 -6.12 16.98 -7.50
C SER A 53 -4.85 16.93 -8.35
N VAL A 54 -4.88 17.61 -9.49
CA VAL A 54 -3.72 17.74 -10.39
C VAL A 54 -3.22 19.17 -10.29
N SER A 55 -1.95 19.35 -9.93
CA SER A 55 -1.26 20.63 -10.04
C SER A 55 -0.57 20.73 -11.40
N GLY A 56 -0.87 21.78 -12.19
CA GLY A 56 -0.31 21.97 -13.53
C GLY A 56 -1.40 21.89 -14.61
N ASP A 57 -1.01 21.57 -15.83
CA ASP A 57 -1.95 21.41 -16.95
C ASP A 57 -2.76 20.11 -16.80
N ALA A 58 -4.06 20.26 -16.57
CA ALA A 58 -4.98 19.14 -16.42
C ALA A 58 -5.27 18.42 -17.74
N GLU A 59 -5.07 19.07 -18.90
CA GLU A 59 -5.34 18.45 -20.20
C GLU A 59 -4.28 17.43 -20.60
N SER A 60 -3.01 17.69 -20.24
CA SER A 60 -1.90 16.75 -20.46
C SER A 60 -1.80 15.64 -19.41
N PHE A 61 -2.52 15.76 -18.28
CA PHE A 61 -2.53 14.72 -17.25
C PHE A 61 -3.20 13.44 -17.74
N LYS A 62 -2.46 12.33 -17.69
CA LYS A 62 -2.96 10.99 -17.96
C LYS A 62 -2.93 10.17 -16.69
N LEU A 63 -4.11 9.78 -16.22
CA LEU A 63 -4.23 8.92 -15.03
C LEU A 63 -3.41 7.63 -15.20
N SER A 64 -3.37 7.08 -16.42
CA SER A 64 -2.60 5.88 -16.80
C SER A 64 -1.11 5.92 -16.46
N ASP A 65 -0.54 7.11 -16.31
CA ASP A 65 0.90 7.33 -16.08
C ASP A 65 1.23 7.24 -14.59
N VAL A 66 0.24 7.39 -13.72
CA VAL A 66 0.40 7.35 -12.25
C VAL A 66 -0.29 6.16 -11.59
N VAL A 67 -1.07 5.36 -12.34
CA VAL A 67 -1.66 4.11 -11.85
C VAL A 67 -0.87 2.88 -12.31
N TYR A 68 -0.72 1.88 -11.44
CA TYR A 68 0.04 0.66 -11.69
C TYR A 68 -0.88 -0.56 -11.86
N PRO A 69 -0.64 -1.49 -12.81
CA PRO A 69 -1.46 -2.70 -12.92
C PRO A 69 -1.39 -3.54 -11.63
N VAL A 70 -2.55 -3.82 -11.03
CA VAL A 70 -2.63 -4.62 -9.80
C VAL A 70 -2.07 -6.02 -10.04
N SER A 71 -2.22 -6.56 -11.25
CA SER A 71 -1.64 -7.84 -11.66
C SER A 71 -0.12 -7.85 -11.71
N GLY A 72 0.54 -6.69 -11.70
CA GLY A 72 2.00 -6.57 -11.64
C GLY A 72 2.55 -6.61 -10.21
N ILE A 73 1.70 -6.73 -9.20
CA ILE A 73 2.12 -6.77 -7.79
C ILE A 73 2.42 -8.22 -7.41
N ASP A 74 3.67 -8.50 -7.07
CA ASP A 74 4.08 -9.81 -6.54
C ASP A 74 3.92 -9.85 -5.01
N TYR A 75 2.71 -10.21 -4.57
CA TYR A 75 2.38 -10.34 -3.15
C TYR A 75 3.23 -11.39 -2.43
N ALA A 76 3.65 -12.46 -3.12
CA ALA A 76 4.47 -13.51 -2.52
C ALA A 76 5.90 -12.99 -2.26
N ALA A 77 6.48 -12.26 -3.20
CA ALA A 77 7.77 -11.62 -3.02
C ALA A 77 7.76 -10.56 -1.92
N ILE A 78 6.68 -9.77 -1.81
CA ILE A 78 6.50 -8.80 -0.71
C ILE A 78 6.46 -9.53 0.63
N GLN A 79 5.64 -10.58 0.76
CA GLN A 79 5.54 -11.36 2.00
C GLN A 79 6.87 -11.98 2.38
N LYS A 80 7.61 -12.55 1.42
CA LYS A 80 8.96 -13.09 1.66
C LYS A 80 9.92 -12.02 2.22
N ASN A 81 9.87 -10.80 1.72
CA ASN A 81 10.71 -9.70 2.24
C ASN A 81 10.34 -9.34 3.68
N ILE A 82 9.04 -9.29 4.00
CA ILE A 82 8.56 -9.08 5.38
C ILE A 82 9.07 -10.20 6.29
N ASP A 83 8.98 -11.46 5.85
CA ASP A 83 9.45 -12.61 6.62
C ASP A 83 10.95 -12.57 6.87
N THR A 84 11.73 -12.09 5.90
CA THR A 84 13.19 -11.95 6.04
C THR A 84 13.57 -10.88 7.07
N LEU A 85 12.67 -9.95 7.39
CA LEU A 85 12.90 -8.95 8.42
C LEU A 85 12.60 -9.47 9.83
N LYS A 86 11.83 -10.55 9.99
CA LYS A 86 11.39 -11.06 11.30
C LYS A 86 12.55 -11.25 12.29
N PRO A 87 13.69 -11.89 11.96
CA PRO A 87 14.77 -12.05 12.93
C PRO A 87 15.33 -10.71 13.45
N LYS A 88 15.49 -9.73 12.56
CA LYS A 88 15.97 -8.38 12.94
C LYS A 88 14.94 -7.61 13.77
N MET A 89 13.66 -7.86 13.52
CA MET A 89 12.57 -7.30 14.29
C MET A 89 12.50 -7.94 15.68
N ASP A 90 12.61 -9.26 15.76
CA ASP A 90 12.65 -10.03 17.00
C ASP A 90 13.82 -9.62 17.90
N GLU A 91 14.95 -9.20 17.33
CA GLU A 91 16.08 -8.66 18.09
C GLU A 91 15.74 -7.33 18.76
N LYS A 92 15.09 -6.41 18.03
CA LYS A 92 14.89 -5.01 18.46
C LYS A 92 13.59 -4.74 19.20
N TYR A 93 12.54 -5.50 18.90
CA TYR A 93 11.19 -5.25 19.38
C TYR A 93 10.74 -6.32 20.38
N SER A 94 10.02 -5.89 21.41
CA SER A 94 9.33 -6.78 22.35
C SER A 94 8.00 -7.26 21.77
N VAL A 95 7.36 -6.43 20.94
CA VAL A 95 6.17 -6.76 20.15
C VAL A 95 6.18 -5.89 18.89
N TYR A 96 5.79 -6.44 17.75
CA TYR A 96 5.64 -5.70 16.50
C TYR A 96 4.57 -6.32 15.60
N GLN A 97 4.09 -5.53 14.64
CA GLN A 97 3.06 -5.92 13.68
C GLN A 97 3.19 -5.10 12.39
N VAL A 98 2.83 -5.69 11.25
CA VAL A 98 2.58 -4.92 10.04
C VAL A 98 1.30 -4.12 10.24
N SER A 99 1.40 -2.80 10.22
CA SER A 99 0.28 -1.87 10.43
C SER A 99 -0.35 -1.39 9.12
N GLY A 100 0.35 -1.54 8.00
CA GLY A 100 -0.19 -1.25 6.68
C GLY A 100 0.76 -1.59 5.56
N ILE A 101 0.20 -1.76 4.37
CA ILE A 101 0.92 -1.87 3.10
C ILE A 101 0.27 -0.87 2.16
N ARG A 102 1.04 0.06 1.63
CA ARG A 102 0.53 1.11 0.75
C ARG A 102 1.35 1.15 -0.53
N MET A 103 0.68 1.20 -1.66
CA MET A 103 1.33 1.66 -2.89
C MET A 103 1.44 3.17 -2.87
N ASP A 104 2.66 3.67 -3.04
CA ASP A 104 2.94 5.08 -3.23
C ASP A 104 3.37 5.32 -4.67
N SER A 105 2.65 6.20 -5.36
CA SER A 105 3.10 6.74 -6.62
C SER A 105 4.17 7.77 -6.27
N ASN A 106 5.42 7.35 -6.18
CA ASN A 106 6.51 8.28 -5.93
C ASN A 106 6.68 9.18 -7.17
N LEU A 107 5.96 10.32 -7.16
CA LEU A 107 5.89 11.26 -8.28
C LEU A 107 7.26 11.88 -8.60
N SER A 108 8.22 11.88 -7.67
CA SER A 108 9.56 12.43 -7.91
C SER A 108 10.51 11.44 -8.59
N THR A 109 10.30 10.13 -8.47
CA THR A 109 11.11 9.10 -9.16
C THR A 109 10.41 8.47 -10.35
N GLY A 110 9.11 8.70 -10.52
CA GLY A 110 8.29 8.10 -11.56
C GLY A 110 8.11 6.58 -11.43
N LYS A 111 8.60 5.99 -10.33
CA LYS A 111 8.52 4.54 -10.08
C LYS A 111 7.55 4.27 -8.93
N PRO A 112 6.55 3.40 -9.13
CA PRO A 112 5.64 3.00 -8.06
C PRO A 112 6.42 2.24 -6.99
N GLN A 113 6.13 2.55 -5.72
CA GLN A 113 6.77 1.91 -4.57
C GLN A 113 5.71 1.30 -3.67
N ILE A 114 6.08 0.25 -2.95
CA ILE A 114 5.27 -0.39 -1.92
C ILE A 114 5.93 -0.08 -0.58
N LEU A 115 5.17 0.64 0.24
CA LEU A 115 5.52 1.03 1.59
C LEU A 115 4.88 0.03 2.56
N VAL A 116 5.71 -0.74 3.26
CA VAL A 116 5.27 -1.58 4.37
C VAL A 116 5.53 -0.83 5.66
N HIS A 117 4.46 -0.56 6.39
CA HIS A 117 4.47 0.07 7.70
C HIS A 117 4.50 -1.01 8.78
N ILE A 118 5.46 -0.88 9.69
CA ILE A 118 5.59 -1.76 10.85
C ILE A 118 5.56 -0.92 12.12
N ASP A 119 4.62 -1.26 13.00
CA ASP A 119 4.50 -0.68 14.33
C ASP A 119 5.07 -1.66 15.34
N GLY A 120 5.73 -1.16 16.39
CA GLY A 120 6.21 -2.02 17.45
C GLY A 120 6.70 -1.27 18.69
N LYS A 121 6.83 -2.01 19.79
CA LYS A 121 7.47 -1.54 21.02
C LYS A 121 8.90 -2.06 21.06
N LEU A 122 9.88 -1.20 21.28
CA LEU A 122 11.27 -1.64 21.41
C LEU A 122 11.46 -2.46 22.69
N LYS A 123 12.55 -3.24 22.75
CA LYS A 123 12.95 -3.95 23.99
C LYS A 123 13.56 -3.02 25.03
N ALA A 124 14.35 -2.02 24.58
CA ALA A 124 14.67 -0.87 25.42
C ALA A 124 13.38 -0.08 25.67
N ASN A 125 13.26 0.60 26.82
CA ASN A 125 12.10 1.41 27.21
C ASN A 125 11.91 2.64 26.28
N ASP A 126 11.59 2.38 25.02
CA ASP A 126 11.41 3.37 23.97
C ASP A 126 10.36 2.87 22.95
N VAL A 127 9.73 3.80 22.26
CA VAL A 127 8.73 3.54 21.22
C VAL A 127 9.32 4.01 19.90
N SER A 128 9.80 3.08 19.08
CA SER A 128 10.09 3.39 17.69
C SER A 128 8.78 3.59 16.94
N LYS A 129 8.59 4.78 16.36
CA LYS A 129 7.54 4.99 15.38
C LYS A 129 8.10 4.67 13.99
N ASN A 130 7.44 3.70 13.34
CA ASN A 130 7.46 3.42 11.90
C ASN A 130 8.82 3.00 11.33
N ILE A 131 9.06 1.69 11.26
CA ILE A 131 9.99 1.19 10.24
C ILE A 131 9.22 1.17 8.91
N LEU A 132 9.75 1.89 7.94
CA LEU A 132 9.28 1.91 6.56
C LEU A 132 10.17 0.99 5.73
N LEU A 133 9.60 -0.08 5.19
CA LEU A 133 10.24 -0.86 4.14
C LEU A 133 9.70 -0.40 2.79
N THR A 134 10.59 0.05 1.92
CA THR A 134 10.26 0.46 0.55
C THR A 134 10.65 -0.65 -0.43
N LEU A 135 9.65 -1.21 -1.10
CA LEU A 135 9.82 -2.26 -2.12
C LEU A 135 9.33 -1.75 -3.48
N SER A 136 9.84 -2.31 -4.57
CA SER A 136 9.22 -2.22 -5.89
C SER A 136 8.03 -3.18 -5.99
N PRO A 137 7.14 -3.03 -7.00
CA PRO A 137 5.97 -3.89 -7.13
C PRO A 137 6.28 -5.37 -7.37
N ASP A 138 7.45 -5.68 -7.93
CA ASP A 138 7.99 -7.06 -8.06
C ASP A 138 8.68 -7.55 -6.77
N GLY A 139 8.55 -6.82 -5.66
CA GLY A 139 9.05 -7.21 -4.35
C GLY A 139 10.56 -7.06 -4.17
N LYS A 140 11.27 -6.38 -5.06
CA LYS A 140 12.69 -6.03 -4.84
C LYS A 140 12.80 -4.84 -3.90
N LYS A 141 13.91 -4.77 -3.15
CA LYS A 141 14.21 -3.58 -2.35
C LYS A 141 14.72 -2.47 -3.28
N TYR A 142 14.27 -1.24 -3.04
CA TYR A 142 14.93 -0.06 -3.60
C TYR A 142 16.27 0.20 -2.91
#